data_AF-A0A0L0FRA7-F1
#
_entry.id   AF-A0A0L0FRA7-F1
#
_cell.length_a   1.000
_cell.length_b   1.000
_cell.length_c   1.000
_cell.angle_alpha   90.00
_cell.angle_beta   90.00
_cell.angle_gamma   90.00
#
_symmetry.space_group_name_H-M   'P 1'
#
loop_
_entity.id
_entity.type
_entity.pdbx_description
1 polymer ?
#
loop_
_entity_poly.entity_id
_entity_poly.type
_entity_poly.pdbx_seq_one_letter_code
_entity_poly.pdbx_strand_id
1 'polypeptide(L)'
;MREGSLSDKTPPLDMKRGEVVNYKKCRFQAFVCRGVRDESDVKTALAEIRSEKAVAKASHPHIYAYICPQGSMSDCNGERGAGRVWVDS
;
A
#
# COMPACT_ATOMS: atom_id res chain seq x y z
N MET A 1 -25.91 -33.07 -7.93
CA MET A 1 -26.17 -31.66 -7.57
C MET A 1 -24.81 -31.04 -7.25
N ARG A 2 -24.39 -29.99 -7.95
CA ARG A 2 -23.10 -29.30 -7.69
C ARG A 2 -23.39 -28.18 -6.70
N GLU A 3 -22.97 -28.34 -5.45
CA GLU A 3 -22.99 -27.22 -4.50
C GLU A 3 -21.84 -26.28 -4.84
N GLY A 4 -22.20 -25.05 -5.19
CA GLY A 4 -21.27 -24.01 -5.54
C GLY A 4 -20.44 -23.62 -4.34
N SER A 5 -19.12 -23.69 -4.49
CA SER A 5 -18.15 -23.12 -3.58
C SER A 5 -18.48 -21.63 -3.40
N LEU A 6 -18.97 -21.26 -2.22
CA LEU A 6 -19.01 -19.88 -1.76
C LEU A 6 -17.56 -19.40 -1.72
N SER A 7 -17.09 -18.86 -2.85
CA SER A 7 -15.82 -18.16 -2.89
C SER A 7 -15.83 -17.15 -1.75
N ASP A 8 -14.94 -17.33 -0.78
CA ASP A 8 -14.49 -16.32 0.18
C ASP A 8 -14.08 -15.08 -0.63
N LYS A 9 -15.06 -14.27 -1.01
CA LYS A 9 -14.82 -13.00 -1.67
C LYS A 9 -14.42 -12.05 -0.57
N THR A 10 -13.15 -12.11 -0.22
CA THR A 10 -12.49 -11.03 0.50
C THR A 10 -12.95 -9.73 -0.15
N PRO A 11 -13.63 -8.84 0.59
CA PRO A 11 -14.08 -7.58 0.01
C PRO A 11 -12.86 -6.84 -0.54
N PRO A 12 -12.97 -6.22 -1.73
CA PRO A 12 -11.85 -5.52 -2.33
C PRO A 12 -11.37 -4.43 -1.38
N LEU A 13 -10.04 -4.28 -1.28
CA LEU A 13 -9.43 -3.24 -0.46
C LEU A 13 -9.86 -1.86 -0.97
N ASP A 14 -10.21 -0.95 -0.06
CA ASP A 14 -10.53 0.44 -0.41
C ASP A 14 -9.22 1.19 -0.64
N MET A 15 -8.73 1.13 -1.87
CA MET A 15 -7.52 1.80 -2.30
C MET A 15 -7.82 3.17 -2.91
N LYS A 16 -7.22 4.21 -2.34
CA LYS A 16 -7.31 5.59 -2.81
C LYS A 16 -5.95 6.09 -3.24
N ARG A 17 -5.92 6.72 -4.41
CA ARG A 17 -4.75 7.48 -4.88
C ARG A 17 -4.75 8.85 -4.24
N GLY A 18 -3.65 9.19 -3.59
CA GLY A 18 -3.37 10.54 -3.15
C GLY A 18 -3.01 11.45 -4.33
N GLU A 19 -3.00 12.74 -4.05
CA GLU A 19 -2.54 13.74 -5.01
C GLU A 19 -1.06 13.54 -5.34
N VAL A 20 -0.69 13.98 -6.54
CA VAL A 20 0.72 14.01 -6.95
C VAL A 20 1.35 15.27 -6.37
N VAL A 21 2.35 15.10 -5.53
CA VAL A 21 3.13 16.20 -4.96
C VAL A 21 4.47 16.28 -5.69
N ASN A 22 4.76 17.44 -6.27
CA ASN A 22 6.05 17.72 -6.86
C ASN A 22 6.91 18.50 -5.85
N TYR A 23 8.11 18.00 -5.57
CA TYR A 23 9.05 18.69 -4.70
C TYR A 23 10.44 18.66 -5.34
N LYS A 24 10.98 19.85 -5.62
CA LYS A 24 12.20 20.03 -6.43
C LYS A 24 12.06 19.31 -7.78
N LYS A 25 12.98 18.38 -8.09
CA LYS A 25 12.99 17.58 -9.33
C LYS A 25 12.33 16.21 -9.16
N CYS A 26 11.65 15.99 -8.03
CA CYS A 26 11.06 14.71 -7.66
C CYS A 26 9.54 14.79 -7.68
N ARG A 27 8.91 13.67 -8.06
CA ARG A 27 7.46 13.47 -8.07
C ARG A 27 7.10 12.39 -7.07
N PHE A 28 6.20 12.70 -6.15
CA PHE A 28 5.71 11.79 -5.11
C PHE A 28 4.22 11.54 -5.32
N GLN A 29 3.78 10.31 -5.13
CA GLN A 29 2.37 9.94 -5.18
C GLN A 29 2.11 8.88 -4.13
N ALA A 30 1.20 9.18 -3.21
CA ALA A 30 0.82 8.26 -2.13
C ALA A 30 -0.35 7.38 -2.57
N PHE A 31 -0.39 6.16 -2.03
CA PHE A 31 -1.52 5.24 -2.15
C PHE A 31 -1.96 4.89 -0.74
N VAL A 32 -3.24 5.07 -0.44
CA VAL A 32 -3.83 4.77 0.87
C VAL A 32 -4.76 3.60 0.70
N CYS A 33 -4.50 2.52 1.42
CA CYS A 33 -5.31 1.32 1.42
C CYS A 33 -6.02 1.18 2.78
N ARG A 34 -7.35 1.07 2.77
CA ARG A 34 -8.17 0.84 3.97
C ARG A 34 -8.73 -0.57 3.98
N GLY A 35 -9.00 -1.08 5.19
CA GLY A 35 -9.53 -2.43 5.39
C GLY A 35 -8.47 -3.54 5.37
N VAL A 36 -7.20 -3.20 5.57
CA VAL A 36 -6.10 -4.16 5.71
C VAL A 36 -6.22 -4.88 7.06
N ARG A 37 -6.47 -6.20 7.04
CA ARG A 37 -6.69 -7.01 8.26
C ARG A 37 -5.45 -7.78 8.68
N ASP A 38 -4.64 -8.19 7.72
CA ASP A 38 -3.44 -8.99 7.93
C ASP A 38 -2.36 -8.66 6.87
N GLU A 39 -1.22 -9.34 6.95
CA GLU A 39 -0.13 -9.17 5.98
C GLU A 39 -0.46 -9.68 4.56
N SER A 40 -1.44 -10.58 4.40
CA SER A 40 -1.86 -11.06 3.09
C SER A 40 -2.60 -9.95 2.32
N ASP A 41 -3.42 -9.18 3.01
CA ASP A 41 -4.06 -7.97 2.47
C ASP A 41 -2.98 -6.94 2.06
N VAL A 42 -1.91 -6.77 2.85
CA VAL A 42 -0.78 -5.89 2.49
C VAL A 42 -0.09 -6.34 1.21
N LYS A 43 0.20 -7.65 1.08
CA LYS A 43 0.82 -8.21 -0.13
C LYS A 43 -0.06 -7.99 -1.37
N THR A 44 -1.37 -8.13 -1.21
CA THR A 44 -2.35 -7.88 -2.27
C THR A 44 -2.35 -6.40 -2.68
N ALA A 45 -2.42 -5.48 -1.72
CA ALA A 45 -2.34 -4.04 -1.98
C ALA A 45 -1.06 -3.64 -2.71
N LEU A 46 0.10 -4.16 -2.25
CA LEU A 46 1.39 -3.87 -2.87
C LEU A 46 1.47 -4.40 -4.30
N ALA A 47 0.93 -5.59 -4.58
CA ALA A 47 0.90 -6.14 -5.92
C ALA A 47 0.06 -5.25 -6.86
N GLU A 48 -1.10 -4.78 -6.40
CA GLU A 48 -1.96 -3.90 -7.17
C GLU A 48 -1.30 -2.54 -7.45
N ILE A 49 -0.72 -1.90 -6.43
CA ILE A 49 0.00 -0.62 -6.57
C ILE A 49 1.17 -0.76 -7.55
N ARG A 50 1.93 -1.85 -7.46
CA ARG A 50 3.08 -2.12 -8.35
C ARG A 50 2.68 -2.37 -9.80
N SER A 51 1.45 -2.87 -10.04
CA SER A 51 0.93 -3.05 -11.39
C SER A 51 0.64 -1.72 -12.10
N GLU A 52 0.56 -0.59 -11.36
CA GLU A 52 0.34 0.70 -11.97
C GLU A 52 1.53 1.15 -12.82
N LYS A 53 1.27 1.49 -14.08
CA LYS A 53 2.29 1.91 -15.06
C LYS A 53 3.16 3.09 -14.57
N ALA A 54 2.59 4.01 -13.79
CA ALA A 54 3.33 5.14 -13.22
C ALA A 54 4.30 4.70 -12.12
N VAL A 55 3.89 3.71 -11.31
CA VAL A 55 4.68 3.13 -10.21
C VAL A 55 5.77 2.21 -10.76
N ALA A 56 5.44 1.39 -11.77
CA ALA A 56 6.39 0.52 -12.45
C ALA A 56 7.54 1.27 -13.16
N LYS A 57 7.32 2.55 -13.50
CA LYS A 57 8.32 3.43 -14.12
C LYS A 57 9.05 4.34 -13.13
N ALA A 58 8.73 4.26 -11.84
CA ALA A 58 9.35 5.10 -10.83
C ALA A 58 10.86 4.81 -10.71
N SER A 59 11.66 5.87 -10.56
CA SER A 59 13.13 5.80 -10.58
C SER A 59 13.76 5.36 -9.26
N HIS A 60 12.98 5.32 -8.19
CA HIS A 60 13.43 5.07 -6.82
C HIS A 60 12.61 3.95 -6.15
N PRO A 61 13.13 3.34 -5.07
CA PRO A 61 12.42 2.33 -4.28
C PRO A 61 11.00 2.74 -3.86
N HIS A 62 10.04 1.81 -3.96
CA HIS A 62 8.69 2.01 -3.42
C HIS A 62 8.73 1.95 -1.91
N ILE A 63 8.28 3.01 -1.24
CA ILE A 63 8.25 3.12 0.23
C ILE A 63 6.84 2.77 0.69
N TYR A 64 6.73 1.98 1.76
CA TYR A 64 5.43 1.57 2.30
C TYR A 64 5.48 1.49 3.83
N ALA A 65 4.39 1.93 4.44
CA ALA A 65 4.13 1.78 5.86
C ALA A 65 2.73 1.22 6.04
N TYR A 66 2.55 0.28 6.96
CA TYR A 66 1.26 -0.30 7.23
C TYR A 66 1.08 -0.64 8.71
N ILE A 67 -0.18 -0.62 9.13
CA ILE A 67 -0.63 -1.08 10.44
C ILE A 67 -1.77 -2.05 10.15
N CYS A 68 -1.62 -3.31 10.56
CA CYS A 68 -2.72 -4.25 10.61
C CYS A 68 -2.91 -4.74 12.05
N PRO A 69 -4.14 -5.17 12.44
CA PRO A 69 -4.43 -5.67 13.79
C PRO A 69 -3.50 -6.77 14.29
N GLN A 70 -2.85 -7.51 13.39
CA GLN A 70 -1.94 -8.61 13.70
C GLN A 70 -0.45 -8.24 13.60
N GLY A 71 -0.12 -7.00 13.22
CA GLY A 71 1.27 -6.54 13.09
C GLY A 71 1.41 -5.11 12.55
N SER A 72 2.35 -4.34 13.10
CA SER A 72 2.73 -3.03 12.55
C SER A 72 4.13 -3.12 11.95
N MET A 73 4.30 -2.70 10.70
CA MET A 73 5.62 -2.64 10.04
C MET A 73 5.74 -1.36 9.21
N SER A 74 6.93 -0.77 9.28
CA SER A 74 7.30 0.43 8.53
C SER A 74 8.57 0.12 7.75
N ASP A 75 8.53 0.18 6.42
CA ASP A 75 9.70 0.05 5.57
C ASP A 75 10.03 1.39 4.91
N CYS A 76 11.18 1.94 5.28
CA CYS A 76 11.68 3.20 4.72
C CYS A 76 12.37 3.00 3.36
N ASN A 77 12.69 1.75 2.97
CA ASN A 77 13.35 1.38 1.72
C ASN A 77 14.54 2.29 1.33
N GLY A 78 15.39 2.61 2.32
CA GLY A 78 16.56 3.49 2.16
C GLY A 78 16.31 4.99 2.36
N GLU A 79 15.06 5.44 2.34
CA GLU A 79 14.68 6.85 2.48
C GLU A 79 14.34 7.21 3.93
N ARG A 80 15.28 7.89 4.61
CA ARG A 80 15.16 8.21 6.03
C ARG A 80 13.90 9.04 6.30
N GLY A 81 12.97 8.47 7.08
CA GLY A 81 11.75 9.14 7.56
C GLY A 81 10.48 8.84 6.76
N ALA A 82 10.58 8.18 5.61
CA ALA A 82 9.43 7.95 4.74
C ALA A 82 8.49 6.82 5.21
N GLY A 83 9.01 5.81 5.91
CA GLY A 83 8.20 4.76 6.52
C GLY A 83 7.67 5.12 7.92
N ARG A 84 8.14 6.23 8.51
CA ARG A 84 7.87 6.53 9.92
C ARG A 84 6.38 6.77 10.13
N VAL A 85 5.75 5.94 10.96
CA VAL A 85 4.38 6.14 11.42
C VAL A 85 4.32 7.46 12.19
N TRP A 86 3.48 8.39 11.74
CA TRP A 86 3.18 9.60 12.49
C TRP A 86 2.34 9.21 13.70
N VAL A 87 2.92 9.30 14.89
CA VAL A 87 2.21 9.22 16.16
C VAL A 87 1.97 10.65 16.62
N ASP A 88 0.71 11.10 16.56
CA ASP A 88 0.30 12.37 17.17
C ASP A 88 0.74 12.36 18.65
N SER A 89 1.56 13.33 19.03
CA SER A 89 1.99 13.58 20.42
C SER A 89 1.24 14.77 20.98
#